data_AF-A0A968LFF6-F1
#
_entry.id   AF-A0A968LFF6-F1
#
_cell.length_a   1.000
_cell.length_b   1.000
_cell.length_c   1.000
_cell.angle_alpha   90.00
_cell.angle_beta   90.00
_cell.angle_gamma   90.00
#
_symmetry.space_group_name_H-M   'P 1'
#
loop_
_entity.id
_entity.type
_entity.pdbx_description
1 polymer ?
#
loop_
_entity_poly.entity_id
_entity_poly.type
_entity_poly.pdbx_seq_one_letter_code
_entity_poly.pdbx_strand_id
1 'polypeptide(L)'
;MWFGEFIHGVMEGAYRLWKESCPPFPWPCEMTEFLKEPPPGRAEHDIGSIGDLVEVTLSAAGKSARSGVLRNSAYRRAKLAVNEIGPALFPLIESAEERVIGTRTIQMPQGVQTRSNMYELHGVMDVLSSMSMKQADESVLRSAILKCIDTDEEQTDVIVDYKGSRRPAVGDEYWKHGDWQLQTYAWLRAKQPGARRVSAGVLLYINELDPGSDDLVKLKTEIKQGRTDVMPESGSRDDYLLRTWTRGAAVPELSREFRLARMIRVIKITPDSMAEATQAFDRVVMNIEQAVAQEATTGRISGNWTPCGDEGTCAACDFRHFCPSPNDKRDEPGYEPEAPLAP
;
A
#
# COMPACT_ATOMS: atom_id res chain seq x y z
N MET A 1 -10.63 2.02 4.98
CA MET A 1 -9.83 0.81 5.22
C MET A 1 -10.39 -0.44 4.54
N TRP A 2 -11.72 -0.63 4.45
CA TRP A 2 -12.33 -1.82 3.82
C TRP A 2 -11.74 -2.23 2.45
N PHE A 3 -11.58 -1.29 1.50
CA PHE A 3 -11.13 -1.62 0.14
C PHE A 3 -9.74 -2.27 0.10
N GLY A 4 -8.79 -1.76 0.88
CA GLY A 4 -7.43 -2.34 0.92
C GLY A 4 -7.48 -3.77 1.41
N GLU A 5 -8.08 -4.00 2.58
CA GLU A 5 -8.17 -5.34 3.17
C GLU A 5 -8.96 -6.32 2.29
N PHE A 6 -9.99 -5.85 1.58
CA PHE A 6 -10.70 -6.66 0.60
C PHE A 6 -9.76 -7.15 -0.52
N ILE A 7 -8.94 -6.27 -1.08
CA ILE A 7 -7.99 -6.63 -2.13
C ILE A 7 -6.93 -7.62 -1.63
N HIS A 8 -6.38 -7.42 -0.42
CA HIS A 8 -5.41 -8.35 0.15
C HIS A 8 -6.04 -9.73 0.35
N GLY A 9 -7.21 -9.80 0.98
CA GLY A 9 -7.91 -11.06 1.21
C GLY A 9 -8.27 -11.81 -0.08
N VAL A 10 -8.68 -11.09 -1.13
CA VAL A 10 -8.97 -11.72 -2.43
C VAL A 10 -7.70 -12.23 -3.11
N MET A 11 -6.61 -11.46 -3.11
CA MET A 11 -5.35 -11.89 -3.71
C MET A 11 -4.75 -13.09 -2.97
N GLU A 12 -4.82 -13.09 -1.65
CA GLU A 12 -4.37 -14.20 -0.80
C GLU A 12 -5.23 -15.46 -1.02
N GLY A 13 -6.56 -15.31 -0.99
CA GLY A 13 -7.50 -16.41 -1.26
C GLY A 13 -7.30 -17.01 -2.65
N ALA A 14 -7.08 -16.16 -3.66
CA ALA A 14 -6.79 -16.60 -5.01
C ALA A 14 -5.43 -17.33 -5.10
N TYR A 15 -4.39 -16.84 -4.44
CA TYR A 15 -3.11 -17.54 -4.40
C TYR A 15 -3.23 -18.92 -3.73
N ARG A 16 -3.94 -19.02 -2.60
CA ARG A 16 -4.15 -20.31 -1.90
C ARG A 16 -4.83 -21.33 -2.81
N LEU A 17 -5.92 -20.92 -3.47
CA LEU A 17 -6.63 -21.79 -4.41
C LEU A 17 -5.75 -22.20 -5.60
N TRP A 18 -4.99 -21.23 -6.15
CA TRP A 18 -4.07 -21.50 -7.24
C TRP A 18 -2.95 -22.47 -6.83
N LYS A 19 -2.41 -22.34 -5.61
CA LYS A 19 -1.37 -23.23 -5.09
C LYS A 19 -1.87 -24.68 -4.93
N GLU A 20 -3.15 -24.86 -4.61
CA GLU A 20 -3.76 -26.17 -4.40
C GLU A 20 -4.10 -26.90 -5.71
N SER A 21 -4.61 -26.17 -6.71
CA SER A 21 -5.22 -26.78 -7.90
C SER A 21 -4.70 -26.25 -9.24
N CYS A 22 -3.84 -25.21 -9.24
CA CYS A 22 -3.27 -24.55 -10.41
C CYS A 22 -4.27 -24.32 -11.57
N PRO A 23 -5.50 -23.80 -11.32
CA PRO A 23 -6.48 -23.67 -12.37
C PRO A 23 -6.03 -22.60 -13.38
N PRO A 24 -6.25 -22.82 -14.68
CA PRO A 24 -5.76 -21.92 -15.71
C PRO A 24 -6.44 -20.56 -15.63
N PHE A 25 -5.68 -19.51 -15.92
CA PHE A 25 -6.22 -18.17 -16.11
C PHE A 25 -6.82 -18.00 -17.52
N PRO A 26 -7.80 -17.11 -17.72
CA PRO A 26 -8.42 -16.25 -16.71
C PRO A 26 -9.53 -16.95 -15.91
N TRP A 27 -9.66 -16.57 -14.65
CA TRP A 27 -10.71 -17.01 -13.74
C TRP A 27 -11.99 -16.18 -13.91
N PRO A 28 -13.17 -16.79 -13.75
CA PRO A 28 -14.43 -16.08 -13.73
C PRO A 28 -14.52 -15.17 -12.50
N CYS A 29 -15.41 -14.18 -12.59
CA CYS A 29 -15.72 -13.28 -11.48
C CYS A 29 -17.21 -12.93 -11.56
N GLU A 30 -18.04 -13.85 -11.11
CA GLU A 30 -19.47 -13.68 -11.01
C GLU A 30 -19.81 -12.96 -9.71
N MET A 31 -19.70 -11.62 -9.68
CA MET A 31 -19.95 -10.82 -8.47
C MET A 31 -21.39 -11.01 -7.93
N THR A 32 -21.54 -11.26 -6.62
CA THR A 32 -22.85 -11.23 -5.95
C THR A 32 -23.41 -9.82 -6.03
N GLU A 33 -24.66 -9.65 -6.46
CA GLU A 33 -25.30 -8.34 -6.42
C GLU A 33 -25.38 -7.81 -4.99
N PHE A 34 -25.23 -6.49 -4.81
CA PHE A 34 -25.16 -5.90 -3.47
C PHE A 34 -26.42 -6.22 -2.65
N LEU A 35 -26.22 -6.79 -1.45
CA LEU A 35 -27.28 -7.22 -0.53
C LEU A 35 -28.20 -8.32 -1.08
N LYS A 36 -27.72 -9.13 -2.03
CA LYS A 36 -28.42 -10.32 -2.54
C LYS A 36 -27.64 -11.59 -2.22
N GLU A 37 -28.29 -12.73 -2.45
CA GLU A 37 -27.65 -14.04 -2.34
C GLU A 37 -26.69 -14.29 -3.53
N PRO A 38 -25.63 -15.06 -3.32
CA PRO A 38 -24.75 -15.49 -4.39
C PRO A 38 -25.49 -16.26 -5.50
N PRO A 39 -25.18 -16.03 -6.79
CA PRO A 39 -25.68 -16.84 -7.88
C PRO A 39 -25.27 -18.31 -7.71
N PRO A 40 -26.17 -19.26 -8.02
CA PRO A 40 -25.85 -20.68 -7.94
C PRO A 40 -24.92 -21.11 -9.07
N GLY A 41 -24.14 -22.17 -8.86
CA GLY A 41 -23.37 -22.82 -9.93
C GLY A 41 -22.04 -22.17 -10.31
N ARG A 42 -21.50 -21.29 -9.46
CA ARG A 42 -20.18 -20.69 -9.67
C ARG A 42 -19.08 -21.74 -9.76
N ALA A 43 -18.07 -21.43 -10.56
CA ALA A 43 -16.84 -22.20 -10.59
C ALA A 43 -16.12 -22.17 -9.23
N GLU A 44 -15.37 -23.23 -8.93
CA GLU A 44 -14.59 -23.33 -7.68
C GLU A 44 -13.59 -22.18 -7.52
N HIS A 45 -12.94 -21.80 -8.62
CA HIS A 45 -11.98 -20.69 -8.70
C HIS A 45 -12.63 -19.35 -9.08
N ASP A 46 -13.94 -19.17 -8.82
CA ASP A 46 -14.61 -17.91 -9.08
C ASP A 46 -14.17 -16.82 -8.08
N ILE A 47 -13.67 -15.70 -8.62
CA ILE A 47 -13.18 -14.56 -7.83
C ILE A 47 -14.34 -13.92 -7.04
N GLY A 48 -15.57 -14.00 -7.54
CA GLY A 48 -16.77 -13.54 -6.84
C GLY A 48 -16.99 -14.28 -5.52
N SER A 49 -16.86 -15.61 -5.54
CA SER A 49 -16.93 -16.45 -4.33
C SER A 49 -15.85 -16.12 -3.31
N ILE A 50 -14.61 -15.91 -3.75
CA ILE A 50 -13.51 -15.49 -2.87
C ILE A 50 -13.83 -14.13 -2.25
N GLY A 51 -14.29 -13.18 -3.07
CA GLY A 51 -14.71 -11.86 -2.60
C GLY A 51 -15.79 -11.92 -1.53
N ASP A 52 -16.82 -12.75 -1.70
CA ASP A 52 -17.91 -12.87 -0.73
C ASP A 52 -17.42 -13.39 0.64
N LEU A 53 -16.51 -14.38 0.65
CA LEU A 53 -15.91 -14.89 1.89
C LEU A 53 -15.09 -13.82 2.61
N VAL A 54 -14.33 -13.02 1.85
CA VAL A 54 -13.57 -11.88 2.39
C VAL A 54 -14.52 -10.83 2.95
N GLU A 55 -15.62 -10.51 2.26
CA GLU A 55 -16.63 -9.58 2.78
C GLU A 55 -17.27 -10.03 4.08
N VAL A 56 -17.60 -11.32 4.22
CA VAL A 56 -18.13 -11.88 5.47
C VAL A 56 -17.12 -11.70 6.61
N THR A 57 -15.84 -11.97 6.34
CA THR A 57 -14.77 -11.83 7.33
C THR A 57 -14.57 -10.36 7.74
N LEU A 58 -14.56 -9.44 6.78
CA LEU A 58 -14.44 -8.01 7.04
C LEU A 58 -15.66 -7.46 7.79
N SER A 59 -16.86 -7.92 7.45
CA SER A 59 -18.09 -7.53 8.12
C SER A 59 -18.09 -7.98 9.58
N ALA A 60 -17.58 -9.19 9.88
CA ALA A 60 -17.41 -9.66 11.25
C ALA A 60 -16.43 -8.78 12.07
N ALA A 61 -15.48 -8.13 11.39
CA ALA A 61 -14.57 -7.14 11.97
C ALA A 61 -15.14 -5.70 11.97
N GLY A 62 -16.42 -5.51 11.66
CA GLY A 62 -17.08 -4.20 11.62
C GLY A 62 -16.74 -3.35 10.40
N LYS A 63 -16.17 -3.93 9.34
CA LYS A 63 -15.75 -3.24 8.12
C LYS A 63 -16.65 -3.65 6.96
N SER A 64 -17.28 -2.66 6.31
CA SER A 64 -18.11 -2.89 5.14
C SER A 64 -17.88 -1.82 4.07
N ALA A 65 -18.24 -2.15 2.83
CA ALA A 65 -18.21 -1.17 1.75
C ALA A 65 -19.25 -0.07 2.02
N ARG A 66 -18.80 1.19 1.98
CA ARG A 66 -19.68 2.37 2.20
C ARG A 66 -20.75 2.57 1.13
N SER A 67 -20.59 1.95 -0.04
CA SER A 67 -21.54 2.05 -1.15
C SER A 67 -21.37 0.88 -2.13
N GLY A 68 -22.46 0.53 -2.83
CA GLY A 68 -22.42 -0.48 -3.90
C GLY A 68 -21.46 -0.09 -5.03
N VAL A 69 -21.30 1.20 -5.33
CA VAL A 69 -20.34 1.68 -6.34
C VAL A 69 -18.90 1.35 -5.94
N LEU A 70 -18.52 1.60 -4.68
CA LEU A 70 -17.19 1.25 -4.17
C LEU A 70 -16.97 -0.26 -4.20
N ARG A 71 -17.96 -1.04 -3.76
CA ARG A 71 -17.91 -2.50 -3.77
C ARG A 71 -17.71 -3.04 -5.18
N ASN A 72 -18.54 -2.62 -6.13
CA ASN A 72 -18.45 -3.07 -7.52
C ASN A 72 -17.09 -2.70 -8.16
N SER A 73 -16.55 -1.53 -7.81
CA SER A 73 -15.19 -1.15 -8.23
C SER A 73 -14.11 -2.06 -7.63
N ALA A 74 -14.29 -2.52 -6.39
CA ALA A 74 -13.37 -3.46 -5.74
C ALA A 74 -13.35 -4.82 -6.44
N TYR A 75 -14.51 -5.39 -6.77
CA TYR A 75 -14.58 -6.65 -7.52
C TYR A 75 -13.98 -6.53 -8.92
N ARG A 76 -14.21 -5.42 -9.64
CA ARG A 76 -13.57 -5.20 -10.95
C ARG A 76 -12.04 -5.15 -10.83
N ARG A 77 -11.52 -4.41 -9.85
CA ARG A 77 -10.08 -4.30 -9.60
C ARG A 77 -9.47 -5.63 -9.15
N ALA A 78 -10.15 -6.37 -8.28
CA ALA A 78 -9.74 -7.70 -7.86
C ALA A 78 -9.71 -8.70 -9.04
N LYS A 79 -10.75 -8.67 -9.90
CA LYS A 79 -10.79 -9.46 -11.14
C LYS A 79 -9.58 -9.19 -12.01
N LEU A 80 -9.24 -7.92 -12.23
CA LEU A 80 -8.08 -7.54 -13.04
C LEU A 80 -6.77 -7.91 -12.34
N ALA A 81 -6.66 -7.75 -11.02
CA ALA A 81 -5.45 -8.12 -10.29
C ALA A 81 -5.18 -9.63 -10.40
N VAL A 82 -6.15 -10.47 -10.07
CA VAL A 82 -6.01 -11.94 -10.15
C VAL A 82 -5.67 -12.37 -11.58
N ASN A 83 -6.35 -11.83 -12.60
CA ASN A 83 -6.18 -12.30 -13.97
C ASN A 83 -5.00 -11.65 -14.73
N GLU A 84 -4.63 -10.41 -14.41
CA GLU A 84 -3.56 -9.71 -15.13
C GLU A 84 -2.19 -9.84 -14.45
N ILE A 85 -2.13 -9.87 -13.10
CA ILE A 85 -0.87 -10.02 -12.36
C ILE A 85 -0.70 -11.41 -11.74
N GLY A 86 -1.78 -12.10 -11.35
CA GLY A 86 -1.72 -13.45 -10.77
C GLY A 86 -0.86 -14.45 -11.55
N PRO A 87 -1.00 -14.57 -12.89
CA PRO A 87 -0.16 -15.48 -13.69
C PRO A 87 1.34 -15.21 -13.58
N ALA A 88 1.74 -13.94 -13.37
CA ALA A 88 3.13 -13.53 -13.25
C ALA A 88 3.64 -13.57 -11.81
N LEU A 89 2.74 -13.42 -10.83
CA LEU A 89 3.07 -13.29 -9.41
C LEU A 89 2.98 -14.62 -8.66
N PHE A 90 1.87 -15.36 -8.80
CA PHE A 90 1.61 -16.56 -7.99
C PHE A 90 2.70 -17.63 -8.09
N PRO A 91 3.28 -17.91 -9.28
CA PRO A 91 4.40 -18.87 -9.38
C PRO A 91 5.66 -18.45 -8.63
N LEU A 92 5.82 -17.16 -8.31
CA LEU A 92 7.00 -16.62 -7.64
C LEU A 92 6.85 -16.59 -6.11
N ILE A 93 5.64 -16.79 -5.58
CA ILE A 93 5.37 -16.69 -4.13
C ILE A 93 5.95 -17.89 -3.40
N GLU A 94 6.93 -17.65 -2.52
CA GLU A 94 7.48 -18.65 -1.59
C GLU A 94 6.64 -18.70 -0.30
N SER A 95 6.33 -17.53 0.26
CA SER A 95 5.44 -17.38 1.41
C SER A 95 4.49 -16.18 1.24
N ALA A 96 3.32 -16.26 1.85
CA ALA A 96 2.35 -15.17 1.94
C ALA A 96 2.02 -14.91 3.42
N GLU A 97 1.72 -13.66 3.75
CA GLU A 97 1.47 -13.18 5.13
C GLU A 97 2.60 -13.49 6.13
N GLU A 98 3.86 -13.26 5.74
CA GLU A 98 5.00 -13.56 6.61
C GLU A 98 5.16 -12.51 7.71
N ARG A 99 5.03 -12.94 8.97
CA ARG A 99 5.24 -12.10 10.14
C ARG A 99 6.73 -11.97 10.42
N VAL A 100 7.20 -10.73 10.54
CA VAL A 100 8.60 -10.41 10.79
C VAL A 100 8.73 -9.46 11.97
N ILE A 101 9.78 -9.66 12.76
CA ILE A 101 10.01 -8.95 14.01
C ILE A 101 11.48 -8.55 14.15
N GLY A 102 11.72 -7.40 14.76
CA GLY A 102 13.07 -6.95 15.05
C GLY A 102 13.09 -5.89 16.13
N THR A 103 14.15 -5.88 16.93
CA THR A 103 14.34 -4.92 18.01
C THR A 103 15.44 -3.92 17.66
N ARG A 104 15.27 -2.67 18.08
CA ARG A 104 16.25 -1.60 17.89
C ARG A 104 16.44 -0.81 19.19
N THR A 105 17.64 -0.26 19.36
CA THR A 105 17.97 0.61 20.48
C THR A 105 17.55 2.04 20.17
N ILE A 106 16.96 2.72 21.15
CA ILE A 106 16.61 4.13 21.06
C ILE A 106 17.83 4.95 21.47
N GLN A 107 18.29 5.83 20.58
CA GLN A 107 19.38 6.77 20.87
C GLN A 107 18.78 8.11 21.30
N MET A 108 18.76 8.37 22.60
CA MET A 108 18.17 9.60 23.15
C MET A 108 19.20 10.70 23.38
N PRO A 109 18.81 11.98 23.28
CA PRO A 109 19.63 13.09 23.74
C PRO A 109 19.99 12.96 25.23
N GLN A 110 21.16 13.47 25.60
CA GLN A 110 21.62 13.46 27.00
C GLN A 110 20.61 14.17 27.91
N GLY A 111 20.32 13.57 29.07
CA GLY A 111 19.44 14.15 30.08
C GLY A 111 17.95 13.83 29.92
N VAL A 112 17.53 13.19 28.82
CA VAL A 112 16.15 12.72 28.65
C VAL A 112 16.02 11.32 29.25
N GLN A 113 15.19 11.16 30.28
CA GLN A 113 14.81 9.84 30.79
C GLN A 113 13.66 9.28 29.95
N THR A 114 13.85 8.10 29.39
CA THR A 114 12.81 7.37 28.65
C THR A 114 12.28 6.19 29.44
N ARG A 115 11.11 5.71 29.04
CA ARG A 115 10.47 4.52 29.63
C ARG A 115 11.20 3.23 29.24
N SER A 116 11.88 3.24 28.09
CA SER A 116 12.64 2.13 27.54
C SER A 116 13.87 2.62 26.77
N ASN A 117 14.91 1.80 26.67
CA ASN A 117 16.08 2.02 25.81
C ASN A 117 15.98 1.25 24.48
N MET A 118 14.92 0.48 24.27
CA MET A 118 14.68 -0.31 23.08
C MET A 118 13.22 -0.26 22.65
N TYR A 119 12.99 -0.46 21.35
CA TYR A 119 11.66 -0.66 20.81
C TYR A 119 11.64 -1.84 19.85
N GLU A 120 10.46 -2.41 19.67
CA GLU A 120 10.22 -3.55 18.81
C GLU A 120 9.39 -3.13 17.60
N LEU A 121 9.81 -3.60 16.43
CA LEU A 121 9.12 -3.42 15.16
C LEU A 121 8.50 -4.76 14.76
N HIS A 122 7.21 -4.71 14.46
CA HIS A 122 6.44 -5.82 13.90
C HIS A 122 6.00 -5.45 12.48
N GLY A 123 6.08 -6.42 11.58
CA GLY A 123 5.57 -6.28 10.21
C GLY A 123 4.91 -7.57 9.76
N VAL A 124 3.96 -7.42 8.84
CA VAL A 124 3.40 -8.54 8.05
C VAL A 124 3.67 -8.21 6.60
N MET A 125 4.44 -9.04 5.92
CA MET A 125 4.70 -8.92 4.50
C MET A 125 3.61 -9.68 3.74
N ASP A 126 2.90 -9.02 2.83
CA ASP A 126 1.82 -9.66 2.07
C ASP A 126 2.35 -10.88 1.30
N VAL A 127 3.46 -10.69 0.59
CA VAL A 127 4.09 -11.71 -0.24
C VAL A 127 5.61 -11.62 -0.13
N LEU A 128 6.24 -12.75 0.18
CA LEU A 128 7.65 -12.98 -0.06
C LEU A 128 7.78 -13.90 -1.28
N SER A 129 8.41 -13.36 -2.31
CA SER A 129 8.76 -14.11 -3.51
C SER A 129 10.23 -14.44 -3.52
N SER A 130 10.58 -15.61 -4.03
CA SER A 130 11.97 -15.92 -4.39
C SER A 130 12.08 -15.94 -5.90
N MET A 131 13.06 -15.21 -6.40
CA MET A 131 13.30 -15.10 -7.83
C MET A 131 14.70 -15.62 -8.15
N SER A 132 14.77 -16.60 -9.05
CA SER A 132 16.06 -16.98 -9.66
C SER A 132 16.40 -16.02 -10.78
N MET A 133 17.61 -15.48 -10.78
CA MET A 133 18.08 -14.57 -11.83
C MET A 133 18.34 -15.28 -13.18
N LYS A 134 18.40 -16.62 -13.19
CA LYS A 134 18.74 -17.45 -14.37
C LYS A 134 17.55 -18.09 -15.09
N GLN A 135 16.34 -18.06 -14.53
CA GLN A 135 15.16 -18.64 -15.17
C GLN A 135 14.67 -17.80 -16.36
N ALA A 136 14.19 -18.48 -17.41
CA ALA A 136 13.87 -17.90 -18.71
C ALA A 136 12.42 -17.39 -18.87
N ASP A 137 11.54 -17.64 -17.90
CA ASP A 137 10.14 -17.21 -18.02
C ASP A 137 10.03 -15.68 -17.85
N GLU A 138 9.94 -14.97 -18.97
CA GLU A 138 9.77 -13.52 -19.02
C GLU A 138 8.33 -13.12 -18.67
N SER A 139 8.10 -12.76 -17.41
CA SER A 139 6.87 -12.10 -16.97
C SER A 139 7.06 -10.58 -16.86
N VAL A 140 5.99 -9.79 -17.02
CA VAL A 140 6.03 -8.32 -16.88
C VAL A 140 6.63 -7.88 -15.53
N LEU A 141 6.34 -8.64 -14.47
CA LEU A 141 6.85 -8.40 -13.13
C LEU A 141 8.36 -8.67 -13.06
N ARG A 142 8.80 -9.81 -13.58
CA ARG A 142 10.23 -10.17 -13.64
C ARG A 142 11.01 -9.14 -14.44
N SER A 143 10.54 -8.77 -15.64
CA SER A 143 11.21 -7.77 -16.48
C SER A 143 11.27 -6.40 -15.80
N ALA A 144 10.24 -6.01 -15.04
CA ALA A 144 10.28 -4.77 -14.26
C ALA A 144 11.33 -4.84 -13.14
N ILE A 145 11.43 -5.97 -12.44
CA ILE A 145 12.42 -6.16 -11.37
C ILE A 145 13.84 -6.13 -11.93
N LEU A 146 14.12 -6.90 -12.97
CA LEU A 146 15.44 -7.01 -13.60
C LEU A 146 15.96 -5.68 -14.16
N LYS A 147 15.09 -4.76 -14.55
CA LYS A 147 15.48 -3.41 -14.98
C LYS A 147 15.97 -2.53 -13.83
N CYS A 148 15.60 -2.84 -12.59
CA CYS A 148 15.88 -2.01 -11.41
C CYS A 148 17.00 -2.59 -10.53
N ILE A 149 17.22 -3.89 -10.57
CA ILE A 149 18.25 -4.54 -9.77
C ILE A 149 19.48 -4.85 -10.62
N ASP A 150 20.64 -4.67 -10.00
CA ASP A 150 21.93 -5.07 -10.53
C ASP A 150 22.48 -6.04 -9.49
N THR A 151 22.26 -7.33 -9.70
CA THR A 151 22.69 -8.38 -8.77
C THR A 151 23.22 -9.58 -9.53
N ASP A 152 24.40 -10.03 -9.12
CA ASP A 152 25.07 -11.23 -9.63
C ASP A 152 24.59 -12.50 -8.90
N GLU A 153 23.71 -12.38 -7.90
CA GLU A 153 23.22 -13.50 -7.11
C GLU A 153 22.30 -14.40 -7.94
N GLU A 154 22.46 -15.72 -7.82
CA GLU A 154 21.63 -16.67 -8.57
C GLU A 154 20.16 -16.68 -8.11
N GLN A 155 19.92 -16.37 -6.83
CA GLN A 155 18.61 -16.28 -6.21
C GLN A 155 18.57 -15.12 -5.21
N THR A 156 17.47 -14.39 -5.20
CA THR A 156 17.23 -13.30 -4.25
C THR A 156 15.76 -13.24 -3.85
N ASP A 157 15.51 -12.79 -2.62
CA ASP A 157 14.16 -12.52 -2.14
C ASP A 157 13.66 -11.19 -2.73
N VAL A 158 12.37 -11.16 -3.08
CA VAL A 158 11.63 -9.98 -3.51
C VAL A 158 10.39 -9.87 -2.63
N ILE A 159 10.23 -8.73 -1.97
CA ILE A 159 9.05 -8.44 -1.16
C ILE A 159 8.01 -7.79 -2.06
N VAL A 160 6.77 -8.28 -2.04
CA VAL A 160 5.66 -7.69 -2.80
C VAL A 160 4.57 -7.27 -1.81
N ASP A 161 4.10 -6.03 -1.93
CA ASP A 161 3.04 -5.46 -1.10
C ASP A 161 1.94 -4.87 -2.00
N TYR A 162 0.68 -5.15 -1.64
CA TYR A 162 -0.48 -4.66 -2.38
C TYR A 162 -0.93 -3.31 -1.84
N LYS A 163 -1.21 -2.36 -2.74
CA LYS A 163 -1.74 -1.04 -2.38
C LYS A 163 -3.11 -0.82 -2.98
N GLY A 164 -4.11 -0.68 -2.11
CA GLY A 164 -5.47 -0.29 -2.49
C GLY A 164 -5.66 1.20 -2.77
N SER A 165 -4.57 1.96 -2.90
CA SER A 165 -4.55 3.37 -3.26
C SER A 165 -4.03 3.55 -4.69
N ARG A 166 -4.19 4.76 -5.25
CA ARG A 166 -3.47 5.14 -6.46
C ARG A 166 -1.97 5.20 -6.21
N ARG A 167 -1.16 5.09 -7.26
CA ARG A 167 0.28 5.38 -7.20
C ARG A 167 0.46 6.86 -6.85
N PRO A 168 1.11 7.21 -5.73
CA PRO A 168 1.31 8.61 -5.36
C PRO A 168 2.13 9.37 -6.41
N ALA A 169 2.02 10.70 -6.40
CA ALA A 169 2.91 11.55 -7.18
C ALA A 169 4.36 11.42 -6.66
N VAL A 170 5.34 11.58 -7.55
CA VAL A 170 6.74 11.67 -7.15
C VAL A 170 6.92 12.87 -6.23
N GLY A 171 7.66 12.66 -5.13
CA GLY A 171 7.89 13.65 -4.08
C GLY A 171 6.73 13.85 -3.10
N ASP A 172 5.64 13.09 -3.24
CA ASP A 172 4.58 13.05 -2.22
C ASP A 172 5.08 12.30 -0.96
N GLU A 173 4.53 12.60 0.22
CA GLU A 173 4.91 11.91 1.46
C GLU A 173 4.55 10.41 1.39
N TYR A 174 3.38 10.08 0.83
CA TYR A 174 2.94 8.70 0.64
C TYR A 174 3.84 7.93 -0.33
N TRP A 175 4.50 8.61 -1.27
CA TRP A 175 5.53 8.00 -2.13
C TRP A 175 6.68 7.50 -1.28
N LYS A 176 7.21 8.34 -0.40
CA LYS A 176 8.34 8.03 0.48
C LYS A 176 7.98 6.98 1.54
N HIS A 177 6.76 7.03 2.07
CA HIS A 177 6.28 6.03 3.04
C HIS A 177 6.25 4.61 2.46
N GLY A 178 5.85 4.46 1.20
CA GLY A 178 5.92 3.16 0.51
C GLY A 178 7.35 2.61 0.44
N ASP A 179 8.33 3.48 0.18
CA ASP A 179 9.75 3.11 0.12
C ASP A 179 10.22 2.65 1.49
N TRP A 180 9.98 3.47 2.51
CA TRP A 180 10.38 3.15 3.88
C TRP A 180 9.75 1.85 4.39
N GLN A 181 8.50 1.58 4.02
CA GLN A 181 7.84 0.33 4.42
C GLN A 181 8.59 -0.89 3.86
N LEU A 182 8.84 -0.95 2.55
CA LEU A 182 9.53 -2.09 1.93
C LEU A 182 10.97 -2.23 2.42
N GLN A 183 11.68 -1.12 2.61
CA GLN A 183 13.04 -1.13 3.18
C GLN A 183 13.06 -1.64 4.62
N THR A 184 12.04 -1.28 5.42
CA THR A 184 11.91 -1.76 6.79
C THR A 184 11.56 -3.24 6.83
N TYR A 185 10.68 -3.72 5.94
CA TYR A 185 10.41 -5.16 5.80
C TYR A 185 11.65 -5.94 5.38
N ALA A 186 12.45 -5.43 4.44
CA ALA A 186 13.72 -6.05 4.07
C ALA A 186 14.69 -6.12 5.26
N TRP A 187 14.78 -5.05 6.07
CA TRP A 187 15.58 -5.05 7.29
C TRP A 187 15.07 -6.10 8.31
N LEU A 188 13.75 -6.19 8.52
CA LEU A 188 13.14 -7.17 9.42
C LEU A 188 13.36 -8.60 8.93
N ARG A 189 13.21 -8.84 7.61
CA ARG A 189 13.49 -10.12 6.97
C ARG A 189 14.93 -10.55 7.20
N ALA A 190 15.90 -9.64 7.04
CA ALA A 190 17.32 -9.93 7.30
C ALA A 190 17.65 -10.30 8.76
N LYS A 191 16.71 -10.11 9.71
CA LYS A 191 16.83 -10.56 11.11
C LYS A 191 16.24 -11.95 11.36
N GLN A 192 15.50 -12.50 10.41
CA GLN A 192 14.89 -13.82 10.56
C GLN A 192 15.89 -14.94 10.23
N PRO A 193 15.81 -16.10 10.90
CA PRO A 193 16.62 -17.27 10.56
C PRO A 193 16.39 -17.71 9.10
N GLY A 194 17.48 -18.01 8.39
CA GLY A 194 17.42 -18.51 7.01
C GLY A 194 17.04 -17.46 5.95
N ALA A 195 17.07 -16.17 6.30
CA ALA A 195 16.78 -15.10 5.36
C ALA A 195 17.82 -15.02 4.24
N ARG A 196 17.34 -14.95 2.99
CA ARG A 196 18.17 -14.59 1.84
C ARG A 196 18.22 -13.07 1.74
N ARG A 197 19.15 -12.57 0.93
CA ARG A 197 19.20 -11.14 0.63
C ARG A 197 17.94 -10.75 -0.13
N VAL A 198 17.29 -9.69 0.34
CA VAL A 198 16.23 -9.00 -0.39
C VAL A 198 16.86 -7.97 -1.32
N SER A 199 16.69 -8.12 -2.64
CA SER A 199 17.26 -7.18 -3.64
C SER A 199 16.26 -6.15 -4.16
N ALA A 200 14.96 -6.46 -4.08
CA ALA A 200 13.89 -5.58 -4.52
C ALA A 200 12.67 -5.67 -3.60
N GLY A 201 11.97 -4.55 -3.47
CA GLY A 201 10.58 -4.50 -3.04
C GLY A 201 9.70 -4.05 -4.20
N VAL A 202 8.47 -4.57 -4.29
CA VAL A 202 7.50 -4.22 -5.32
C VAL A 202 6.21 -3.76 -4.66
N LEU A 203 5.78 -2.53 -4.98
CA LEU A 203 4.44 -2.05 -4.65
C LEU A 203 3.53 -2.25 -5.85
N LEU A 204 2.39 -2.90 -5.61
CA LEU A 204 1.36 -3.16 -6.60
C LEU A 204 0.15 -2.26 -6.34
N TYR A 205 0.06 -1.13 -7.05
CA TYR A 205 -1.04 -0.17 -6.94
C TYR A 205 -2.27 -0.65 -7.72
N ILE A 206 -3.14 -1.40 -7.05
CA ILE A 206 -4.28 -2.08 -7.66
C ILE A 206 -5.30 -1.10 -8.28
N ASN A 207 -5.36 0.15 -7.78
CA ASN A 207 -6.24 1.17 -8.37
C ASN A 207 -5.84 1.57 -9.80
N GLU A 208 -4.59 1.37 -10.20
CA GLU A 208 -4.13 1.71 -11.55
C GLU A 208 -4.66 0.73 -12.61
N LEU A 209 -5.17 -0.44 -12.21
CA LEU A 209 -5.79 -1.42 -13.12
C LEU A 209 -7.18 -1.00 -13.62
N ASP A 210 -7.95 -0.24 -12.83
CA ASP A 210 -9.27 0.30 -13.19
C ASP A 210 -9.44 1.67 -12.50
N PRO A 211 -8.76 2.72 -13.01
CA PRO A 211 -8.76 4.03 -12.37
C PRO A 211 -10.14 4.71 -12.47
N GLY A 212 -10.58 5.32 -11.37
CA GLY A 212 -11.82 6.10 -11.36
C GLY A 212 -11.65 7.51 -11.92
N SER A 213 -12.75 8.26 -12.06
CA SER A 213 -12.70 9.65 -12.55
C SER A 213 -11.81 10.56 -11.68
N ASP A 214 -11.88 10.43 -10.35
CA ASP A 214 -11.03 11.23 -9.45
C ASP A 214 -9.55 10.82 -9.55
N ASP A 215 -9.26 9.54 -9.80
CA ASP A 215 -7.90 9.06 -10.04
C ASP A 215 -7.31 9.69 -11.31
N LEU A 216 -8.12 9.81 -12.38
CA LEU A 216 -7.71 10.44 -13.64
C LEU A 216 -7.52 11.95 -13.52
N VAL A 217 -8.34 12.66 -12.73
CA VAL A 217 -8.13 14.09 -12.47
C VAL A 217 -6.76 14.35 -11.83
N LYS A 218 -6.41 13.53 -10.82
CA LYS A 218 -5.10 13.61 -10.15
C LYS A 218 -3.98 13.25 -11.12
N LEU A 219 -4.14 12.15 -11.87
CA LEU A 219 -3.14 11.71 -12.86
C LEU A 219 -2.86 12.77 -13.92
N LYS A 220 -3.89 13.42 -14.49
CA LYS A 220 -3.71 14.52 -15.46
C LYS A 220 -2.90 15.67 -14.88
N THR A 221 -3.18 16.01 -13.62
CA THR A 221 -2.45 17.09 -12.92
C THR A 221 -0.98 16.72 -12.74
N GLU A 222 -0.70 15.49 -12.33
CA GLU A 222 0.66 14.97 -12.13
C GLU A 222 1.44 14.90 -13.44
N ILE A 223 0.82 14.43 -14.53
CA ILE A 223 1.42 14.42 -15.87
C ILE A 223 1.79 15.83 -16.30
N LYS A 224 0.86 16.79 -16.14
CA LYS A 224 1.11 18.20 -16.51
C LYS A 224 2.24 18.82 -15.70
N GLN A 225 2.40 18.42 -14.43
CA GLN A 225 3.43 18.93 -13.52
C GLN A 225 4.74 18.13 -13.59
N GLY A 226 4.83 17.07 -14.39
CA GLY A 226 5.99 16.19 -14.41
C GLY A 226 6.23 15.45 -13.08
N ARG A 227 5.16 15.22 -12.31
CA ARG A 227 5.19 14.59 -10.98
C ARG A 227 4.77 13.12 -10.98
N THR A 228 4.85 12.45 -12.12
CA THR A 228 4.68 10.99 -12.20
C THR A 228 5.90 10.38 -12.87
N ASP A 229 6.31 9.21 -12.39
CA ASP A 229 7.43 8.46 -12.93
C ASP A 229 7.04 7.58 -14.13
N VAL A 230 5.75 7.42 -14.40
CA VAL A 230 5.23 6.69 -15.54
C VAL A 230 4.36 7.62 -16.38
N MET A 231 4.97 8.15 -17.44
CA MET A 231 4.33 9.01 -18.44
C MET A 231 3.75 8.17 -19.58
N PRO A 232 2.59 8.54 -20.16
CA PRO A 232 2.18 7.94 -21.41
C PRO A 232 3.18 8.33 -22.51
N GLU A 233 3.43 7.43 -23.45
CA GLU A 233 4.29 7.74 -24.58
C GLU A 233 3.70 8.89 -25.40
N SER A 234 4.53 9.88 -25.77
CA SER A 234 4.05 11.08 -26.47
C SER A 234 3.43 10.72 -27.82
N GLY A 235 2.18 11.14 -28.05
CA GLY A 235 1.44 10.79 -29.27
C GLY A 235 0.79 9.40 -29.26
N SER A 236 0.93 8.63 -28.18
CA SER A 236 0.21 7.37 -28.00
C SER A 236 -1.30 7.58 -27.82
N ARG A 237 -2.07 6.49 -27.95
CA ARG A 237 -3.51 6.47 -27.65
C ARG A 237 -3.78 6.93 -26.21
N ASP A 238 -2.98 6.49 -25.25
CA ASP A 238 -3.16 6.86 -23.85
C ASP A 238 -2.87 8.35 -23.61
N ASP A 239 -1.82 8.90 -24.24
CA ASP A 239 -1.52 10.33 -24.20
C ASP A 239 -2.70 11.16 -24.76
N TYR A 240 -3.26 10.75 -25.90
CA TYR A 240 -4.43 11.42 -26.47
C TYR A 240 -5.67 11.33 -25.57
N LEU A 241 -6.00 10.14 -25.06
CA LEU A 241 -7.15 9.91 -24.18
C LEU A 241 -7.03 10.73 -22.90
N LEU A 242 -5.85 10.72 -22.26
CA LEU A 242 -5.61 11.48 -21.03
C LEU A 242 -5.66 12.98 -21.27
N ARG A 243 -5.18 13.48 -22.42
CA ARG A 243 -5.26 14.93 -22.74
C ARG A 243 -6.69 15.38 -22.98
N THR A 244 -7.46 14.61 -23.75
CA THR A 244 -8.80 15.01 -24.22
C THR A 244 -9.92 14.71 -23.24
N TRP A 245 -9.75 13.74 -22.33
CA TRP A 245 -10.77 13.40 -21.34
C TRP A 245 -11.09 14.57 -20.39
N THR A 246 -12.36 14.73 -20.02
CA THR A 246 -12.83 15.76 -19.09
C THR A 246 -13.68 15.16 -17.98
N ARG A 247 -13.69 15.82 -16.81
CA ARG A 247 -14.50 15.36 -15.67
C ARG A 247 -15.98 15.33 -16.04
N GLY A 248 -16.66 14.24 -15.72
CA GLY A 248 -18.06 14.01 -16.07
C GLY A 248 -18.27 13.18 -17.34
N ALA A 249 -17.25 13.05 -18.20
CA ALA A 249 -17.25 12.08 -19.28
C ALA A 249 -16.98 10.66 -18.75
N ALA A 250 -17.37 9.64 -19.53
CA ALA A 250 -17.01 8.26 -19.24
C ALA A 250 -15.49 8.11 -19.11
N VAL A 251 -15.04 7.30 -18.14
CA VAL A 251 -13.62 7.02 -17.91
C VAL A 251 -13.08 6.28 -19.15
N PRO A 252 -12.01 6.77 -19.80
CA PRO A 252 -11.43 6.13 -20.96
C PRO A 252 -10.76 4.81 -20.58
N GLU A 253 -10.87 3.83 -21.46
CA GLU A 253 -10.14 2.57 -21.33
C GLU A 253 -8.68 2.78 -21.74
N LEU A 254 -7.81 2.90 -20.73
CA LEU A 254 -6.36 2.99 -20.90
C LEU A 254 -5.78 1.63 -21.29
N SER A 255 -4.71 1.65 -22.09
CA SER A 255 -4.04 0.43 -22.52
C SER A 255 -3.57 -0.42 -21.34
N ARG A 256 -3.56 -1.75 -21.54
CA ARG A 256 -3.04 -2.69 -20.54
C ARG A 256 -1.58 -2.39 -20.19
N GLU A 257 -0.76 -2.07 -21.18
CA GLU A 257 0.66 -1.76 -21.02
C GLU A 257 0.86 -0.56 -20.09
N PHE A 258 0.12 0.53 -20.34
CA PHE A 258 0.19 1.72 -19.49
C PHE A 258 -0.34 1.46 -18.09
N ARG A 259 -1.48 0.76 -17.95
CA ARG A 259 -2.04 0.40 -16.64
C ARG A 259 -1.07 -0.46 -15.81
N LEU A 260 -0.45 -1.48 -16.41
CA LEU A 260 0.52 -2.34 -15.71
C LEU A 260 1.80 -1.59 -15.36
N ALA A 261 2.32 -0.74 -16.25
CA ALA A 261 3.49 0.09 -15.95
C ALA A 261 3.22 1.01 -14.74
N ARG A 262 2.00 1.57 -14.66
CA ARG A 262 1.57 2.40 -13.52
C ARG A 262 1.29 1.59 -12.26
N MET A 263 0.73 0.39 -12.38
CA MET A 263 0.45 -0.49 -11.25
C MET A 263 1.74 -0.94 -10.55
N ILE A 264 2.79 -1.27 -11.31
CA ILE A 264 4.02 -1.87 -10.77
C ILE A 264 5.04 -0.79 -10.43
N ARG A 265 5.46 -0.72 -9.18
CA ARG A 265 6.58 0.11 -8.73
C ARG A 265 7.63 -0.75 -8.05
N VAL A 266 8.81 -0.85 -8.68
CA VAL A 266 9.94 -1.57 -8.13
C VAL A 266 10.86 -0.61 -7.38
N ILE A 267 11.30 -1.02 -6.20
CA ILE A 267 12.20 -0.27 -5.33
C ILE A 267 13.42 -1.14 -5.07
N LYS A 268 14.60 -0.61 -5.43
CA LYS A 268 15.87 -1.29 -5.15
C LYS A 268 16.13 -1.30 -3.65
N ILE A 269 16.46 -2.47 -3.11
CA ILE A 269 16.83 -2.63 -1.70
C ILE A 269 18.35 -2.72 -1.61
N THR A 270 18.95 -1.78 -0.89
CA THR A 270 20.38 -1.79 -0.57
C THR A 270 20.59 -1.66 0.94
N PRO A 271 21.75 -2.04 1.48
CA PRO A 271 22.07 -1.81 2.88
C PRO A 271 21.89 -0.33 3.30
N ASP A 272 22.28 0.60 2.44
CA ASP A 272 22.18 2.04 2.70
C ASP A 272 20.73 2.52 2.73
N SER A 273 19.88 2.07 1.80
CA SER A 273 18.46 2.45 1.78
C SER A 273 17.69 1.86 2.96
N MET A 274 18.06 0.65 3.41
CA MET A 274 17.51 0.05 4.64
C MET A 274 17.93 0.84 5.88
N ALA A 275 19.20 1.27 5.94
CA ALA A 275 19.71 2.09 7.03
C ALA A 275 18.98 3.45 7.08
N GLU A 276 18.79 4.12 5.94
CA GLU A 276 18.06 5.39 5.87
C GLU A 276 16.62 5.25 6.37
N ALA A 277 15.90 4.23 5.88
CA ALA A 277 14.51 3.98 6.28
C ALA A 277 14.39 3.69 7.78
N THR A 278 15.25 2.81 8.30
CA THR A 278 15.21 2.48 9.74
C THR A 278 15.63 3.65 10.64
N GLN A 279 16.55 4.50 10.20
CA GLN A 279 16.88 5.76 10.91
C GLN A 279 15.72 6.76 10.90
N ALA A 280 14.91 6.79 9.84
CA ALA A 280 13.69 7.58 9.83
C ALA A 280 12.70 7.10 10.90
N PHE A 281 12.52 5.80 11.05
CA PHE A 281 11.76 5.21 12.16
C PHE A 281 12.36 5.52 13.53
N ASP A 282 13.68 5.39 13.69
CA ASP A 282 14.38 5.70 14.95
C ASP A 282 14.05 7.15 15.39
N ARG A 283 14.05 8.11 14.44
CA ARG A 283 13.67 9.51 14.73
C ARG A 283 12.21 9.67 15.17
N VAL A 284 11.28 8.94 14.56
CA VAL A 284 9.87 8.98 14.97
C VAL A 284 9.71 8.46 16.40
N VAL A 285 10.34 7.33 16.73
CA VAL A 285 10.30 6.77 18.09
C VAL A 285 10.96 7.71 19.10
N MET A 286 12.10 8.29 18.76
CA MET A 286 12.77 9.29 19.60
C MET A 286 11.86 10.50 19.88
N ASN A 287 11.17 11.03 18.86
CA ASN A 287 10.24 12.15 19.03
C ASN A 287 9.06 11.78 19.94
N ILE A 288 8.54 10.56 19.81
CA ILE A 288 7.47 10.04 20.68
C ILE A 288 7.95 9.95 22.13
N GLU A 289 9.09 9.33 22.39
CA GLU A 289 9.61 9.18 23.75
C GLU A 289 9.97 10.54 24.38
N GLN A 290 10.45 11.49 23.58
CA GLN A 290 10.70 12.85 24.06
C GLN A 290 9.39 13.57 24.43
N ALA A 291 8.35 13.48 23.60
CA ALA A 291 7.04 14.07 23.90
C ALA A 291 6.44 13.47 25.18
N VAL A 292 6.54 12.15 25.36
CA VAL A 292 6.09 11.46 26.58
C VAL A 292 6.86 11.93 27.82
N ALA A 293 8.18 12.07 27.74
CA ALA A 293 8.99 12.53 28.86
C ALA A 293 8.65 13.98 29.28
N GLN A 294 8.38 14.85 28.31
CA GLN A 294 7.97 16.23 28.56
C GLN A 294 6.54 16.32 29.11
N GLU A 295 5.62 15.52 28.58
CA GLU A 295 4.26 15.39 29.12
C GLU A 295 4.29 14.93 30.57
N ALA A 296 5.07 13.89 30.90
CA ALA A 296 5.18 13.38 32.27
C ALA A 296 5.69 14.44 33.27
N THR A 297 6.50 15.40 32.79
CA THR A 297 7.02 16.49 33.63
C THR A 297 6.01 17.62 33.81
N THR A 298 5.24 17.94 32.77
CA THR A 298 4.35 19.13 32.74
C THR A 298 2.88 18.82 33.02
N GLY A 299 2.49 17.54 32.91
CA GLY A 299 1.11 17.08 33.05
C GLY A 299 0.16 17.54 31.93
N ARG A 300 0.68 17.91 30.75
CA ARG A 300 -0.11 18.45 29.64
C ARG A 300 0.28 17.82 28.31
N ILE A 301 -0.69 17.54 27.46
CA ILE A 301 -0.45 17.11 26.06
C ILE A 301 -0.09 18.33 25.20
N SER A 302 -0.84 19.42 25.36
CA SER A 302 -0.66 20.66 24.61
C SER A 302 0.73 21.26 24.86
N GLY A 303 1.47 21.49 23.78
CA GLY A 303 2.83 22.04 23.82
C GLY A 303 3.95 21.00 23.87
N ASN A 304 3.66 19.73 24.16
CA ASN A 304 4.65 18.64 24.16
C ASN A 304 4.49 17.70 22.95
N TRP A 305 3.27 17.58 22.43
CA TRP A 305 3.00 16.83 21.20
C TRP A 305 2.79 17.79 20.03
N THR A 306 3.62 17.65 18.99
CA THR A 306 3.50 18.44 17.76
C THR A 306 2.24 18.03 16.99
N PRO A 307 1.29 18.94 16.73
CA PRO A 307 0.15 18.66 15.87
C PRO A 307 0.61 18.25 14.46
N CYS A 308 0.02 17.21 13.90
CA CYS A 308 0.38 16.68 12.59
C CYS A 308 -0.85 16.10 11.85
N GLY A 309 -0.62 15.54 10.66
CA GLY A 309 -1.64 14.84 9.88
C GLY A 309 -2.28 15.69 8.78
N ASP A 310 -2.86 15.01 7.80
CA ASP A 310 -3.69 15.61 6.75
C ASP A 310 -5.16 15.72 7.18
N GLU A 311 -6.04 16.20 6.28
CA GLU A 311 -7.47 16.33 6.54
C GLU A 311 -8.11 15.03 7.03
N GLY A 312 -7.77 13.89 6.40
CA GLY A 312 -8.29 12.59 6.78
C GLY A 312 -7.81 12.14 8.16
N THR A 313 -6.53 12.37 8.46
CA THR A 313 -5.92 12.07 9.76
C THR A 313 -6.55 12.92 10.85
N CYS A 314 -6.73 14.22 10.62
CA CYS A 314 -7.39 15.11 11.56
C CYS A 314 -8.86 14.72 11.78
N ALA A 315 -9.59 14.33 10.74
CA ALA A 315 -10.97 13.89 10.87
C ALA A 315 -11.13 12.64 11.76
N ALA A 316 -10.15 11.73 11.74
CA ALA A 316 -10.14 10.52 12.55
C ALA A 316 -9.49 10.69 13.93
N CYS A 317 -8.85 11.83 14.20
CA CYS A 317 -8.12 12.07 15.45
C CYS A 317 -9.07 12.38 16.61
N ASP A 318 -8.97 11.63 17.72
CA ASP A 318 -9.76 11.88 18.93
C ASP A 318 -9.48 13.27 19.53
N PHE A 319 -8.27 13.79 19.34
CA PHE A 319 -7.88 15.11 19.82
C PHE A 319 -8.32 16.25 18.90
N ARG A 320 -9.03 15.99 17.78
CA ARG A 320 -9.42 17.01 16.79
C ARG A 320 -10.18 18.19 17.39
N HIS A 321 -10.93 17.96 18.47
CA HIS A 321 -11.71 18.99 19.17
C HIS A 321 -10.88 19.88 20.11
N PHE A 322 -9.64 19.47 20.42
CA PHE A 322 -8.74 20.18 21.33
C PHE A 322 -7.40 20.54 20.66
N CYS A 323 -7.22 20.12 19.41
CA CYS A 323 -6.00 20.34 18.65
C CYS A 323 -5.83 21.85 18.39
N PRO A 324 -4.69 22.44 18.74
CA PRO A 324 -4.42 23.86 18.47
C PRO A 324 -4.05 24.13 17.00
N SER A 325 -3.94 23.10 16.17
CA SER A 325 -3.51 23.22 14.77
C SER A 325 -4.04 22.06 13.90
N PRO A 326 -5.38 21.90 13.78
CA PRO A 326 -5.96 20.92 12.86
C PRO A 326 -5.61 21.30 11.41
N ASN A 327 -5.67 20.32 10.50
CA ASN A 327 -5.17 20.50 9.12
C ASN A 327 -5.77 21.71 8.39
N ASP A 328 -7.06 22.00 8.59
CA ASP A 328 -7.79 23.12 7.99
C ASP A 328 -7.47 24.49 8.62
N LYS A 329 -6.85 24.50 9.81
CA LYS A 329 -6.50 25.70 10.58
C LYS A 329 -5.00 25.85 10.84
N ARG A 330 -4.17 25.00 10.24
CA ARG A 330 -2.73 24.91 10.52
C ARG A 330 -1.98 26.21 10.21
N ASP A 331 -2.43 26.93 9.19
CA ASP A 331 -1.85 28.19 8.74
C ASP A 331 -2.53 29.42 9.38
N GLU A 332 -3.49 29.24 10.29
CA GLU A 332 -4.16 30.31 11.03
C GLU A 332 -3.44 30.57 12.37
N PRO A 333 -2.67 31.67 12.51
CA PRO A 333 -1.94 31.94 13.73
C PRO A 333 -2.90 32.28 14.89
N GLY A 334 -2.73 31.64 16.03
CA GLY A 334 -3.54 31.91 17.22
C GLY A 334 -4.92 31.27 17.21
N TYR A 335 -5.14 30.25 16.37
CA TYR A 335 -6.34 29.42 16.45
C TYR A 335 -6.49 28.81 17.85
N GLU A 336 -7.60 29.11 18.51
CA GLU A 336 -8.02 28.44 19.74
C GLU A 336 -9.20 27.52 19.41
N PRO A 337 -9.11 26.21 19.69
CA PRO A 337 -10.21 25.30 19.44
C PRO A 337 -11.42 25.70 20.29
N GLU A 338 -12.58 25.80 19.65
CA GLU A 338 -13.83 26.10 20.35
C GLU A 338 -14.12 25.04 21.41
N ALA A 339 -14.59 25.48 22.58
CA ALA A 339 -15.01 24.56 23.63
C ALA A 339 -16.10 23.64 23.06
N PRO A 340 -15.97 22.30 23.15
CA PRO A 340 -16.98 21.41 22.61
C PRO A 340 -18.32 21.71 23.29
N LEU A 341 -19.35 21.95 22.48
CA LEU A 341 -20.72 22.05 22.98
C LEU A 341 -21.06 20.72 23.65
N ALA A 342 -21.43 20.79 24.93
CA ALA A 342 -21.94 19.62 25.64
C ALA A 342 -23.16 19.06 24.87
N PRO A 343 -23.29 17.72 24.79
CA PRO A 343 -24.36 17.07 24.03
C PRO A 343 -25.76 17.41 24.52
#